data_AF-A0A0G9KS19-F1
#
_entry.id   AF-A0A0G9KS19-F1
#
_cell.length_a   1.000
_cell.length_b   1.000
_cell.length_c   1.000
_cell.angle_alpha   90.00
_cell.angle_beta   90.00
_cell.angle_gamma   90.00
#
_symmetry.space_group_name_H-M   'P 1'
#
loop_
_entity.id
_entity.type
_entity.pdbx_description
1 polymer ?
#
loop_
_entity_poly.entity_id
_entity_poly.type
_entity_poly.pdbx_seq_one_letter_code
_entity_poly.pdbx_strand_id
1 'polypeptide(L)'
;MLDIPIPLNEEIIIYITDLKYGKHKNIFVEAAYENILFEFSVFSSNHYSSADNQFSFKILNEDKQLETPDFNLIAKFDITKSGYLKCLSARVYE
;
A
#
# COMPACT_ATOMS: atom_id res chain seq x y z
N MET A 1 8.93 -6.62 20.73
CA MET A 1 8.40 -5.43 20.03
C MET A 1 8.49 -5.76 18.56
N LEU A 2 7.42 -5.61 17.78
CA LEU A 2 7.53 -5.76 16.32
C LEU A 2 8.31 -4.53 15.84
N ASP A 3 9.53 -4.74 15.34
CA ASP A 3 10.31 -3.66 14.72
C ASP A 3 9.65 -3.34 13.38
N ILE A 4 8.84 -2.28 13.40
CA ILE A 4 8.18 -1.79 12.20
C ILE A 4 9.14 -0.86 11.51
N PRO A 5 9.48 -1.12 10.24
CA PRO A 5 10.64 -0.49 9.63
C PRO A 5 10.29 0.87 9.00
N ILE A 6 9.11 1.42 9.30
CA ILE A 6 8.63 2.71 8.78
C ILE A 6 7.98 3.56 9.89
N PRO A 7 8.00 4.90 9.77
CA PRO A 7 7.21 5.79 10.62
C PRO A 7 5.71 5.46 10.54
N LEU A 8 5.05 5.47 11.70
CA LEU A 8 3.60 5.26 11.81
C LEU A 8 2.91 6.57 12.14
N ASN A 9 1.68 6.71 11.68
CA ASN A 9 0.85 7.90 11.84
C ASN A 9 1.44 9.20 11.24
N GLU A 10 2.49 9.09 10.45
CA GLU A 10 3.14 10.16 9.71
C GLU A 10 2.97 9.92 8.20
N GLU A 11 3.04 10.99 7.41
CA GLU A 11 3.07 10.90 5.96
C GLU A 11 4.50 10.60 5.50
N ILE A 12 4.66 9.53 4.73
CA ILE A 12 5.93 9.13 4.11
C ILE A 12 5.77 9.01 2.60
N ILE A 13 6.86 9.24 1.88
CA ILE A 13 6.91 9.06 0.42
C ILE A 13 7.34 7.63 0.15
N ILE A 14 6.52 6.88 -0.58
CA ILE A 14 6.77 5.48 -0.90
C ILE A 14 6.73 5.28 -2.41
N TYR A 15 7.43 4.25 -2.86
CA TYR A 15 7.36 3.73 -4.23
C TYR A 15 6.81 2.31 -4.20
N ILE A 16 5.84 1.98 -5.06
CA ILE A 16 5.29 0.63 -5.15
C ILE A 16 6.21 -0.20 -6.05
N THR A 17 6.83 -1.23 -5.49
CA THR A 17 7.77 -2.10 -6.22
C THR A 17 7.07 -3.31 -6.83
N ASP A 18 5.96 -3.76 -6.25
CA ASP A 18 5.22 -4.93 -6.73
C ASP A 18 3.76 -4.93 -6.28
N LEU A 19 2.89 -5.50 -7.12
CA LEU A 19 1.46 -5.70 -6.86
C LEU A 19 1.05 -7.12 -7.25
N LYS A 20 0.50 -7.85 -6.27
CA LYS A 20 0.08 -9.24 -6.47
C LYS A 20 -1.32 -9.48 -5.94
N TYR A 21 -2.11 -10.28 -6.67
CA TYR A 21 -3.35 -10.82 -6.12
C TYR A 21 -3.04 -11.79 -4.97
N GLY A 22 -3.56 -11.50 -3.79
CA GLY A 22 -3.50 -12.38 -2.64
C GLY A 22 -4.62 -13.42 -2.62
N LYS A 23 -4.50 -14.39 -1.72
CA LYS A 23 -5.44 -15.53 -1.62
C LYS A 23 -6.85 -15.15 -1.15
N HIS A 24 -7.03 -14.00 -0.50
CA HIS A 24 -8.28 -13.62 0.17
C HIS A 24 -8.94 -12.39 -0.46
N LYS A 25 -8.91 -12.28 -1.80
CA LYS A 25 -9.43 -11.10 -2.53
C LYS A 25 -8.80 -9.80 -2.02
N ASN A 26 -7.51 -9.85 -1.74
CA ASN A 26 -6.69 -8.70 -1.39
C ASN A 26 -5.65 -8.47 -2.50
N ILE A 27 -5.13 -7.26 -2.55
CA ILE A 27 -3.88 -6.96 -3.26
C ILE A 27 -2.80 -6.87 -2.20
N PHE A 28 -1.73 -7.65 -2.38
CA PHE A 28 -0.47 -7.45 -1.68
C PHE A 28 0.30 -6.35 -2.39
N VAL A 29 0.74 -5.38 -1.61
CA VAL A 29 1.53 -4.23 -2.06
C VAL A 29 2.89 -4.34 -1.40
N GLU A 30 3.93 -4.51 -2.21
CA GLU A 30 5.31 -4.28 -1.77
C GLU A 30 5.67 -2.84 -2.08
N ALA A 31 6.25 -2.16 -1.10
CA ALA A 31 6.65 -0.77 -1.24
C ALA A 31 8.04 -0.53 -0.64
N ALA A 32 8.73 0.45 -1.21
CA ALA A 32 9.99 0.96 -0.72
C ALA A 32 9.80 2.32 -0.04
N TYR A 33 10.40 2.48 1.13
CA TYR A 33 10.60 3.76 1.82
C TYR A 33 12.09 3.93 2.10
N GLU A 34 12.72 4.96 1.53
CA GLU A 34 14.18 5.13 1.52
C GLU A 34 14.89 3.89 0.97
N ASN A 35 15.43 3.01 1.83
CA ASN A 35 16.10 1.76 1.47
C ASN A 35 15.46 0.53 2.14
N ILE A 36 14.22 0.67 2.61
CA ILE A 36 13.49 -0.34 3.36
C ILE A 36 12.33 -0.83 2.51
N LEU A 37 12.32 -2.13 2.24
CA LEU A 37 11.15 -2.82 1.67
C LEU A 37 10.19 -3.23 2.78
N PHE A 38 8.91 -3.00 2.56
CA PHE A 38 7.86 -3.44 3.46
C PHE A 38 6.60 -3.80 2.67
N GLU A 39 5.74 -4.60 3.30
CA GLU A 39 4.54 -5.12 2.67
C GLU A 39 3.29 -4.76 3.47
N PHE A 40 2.20 -4.51 2.75
CA PHE A 40 0.87 -4.43 3.34
C PHE A 40 -0.18 -5.00 2.39
N SER A 41 -1.38 -5.24 2.92
CA SER A 41 -2.50 -5.79 2.17
C SER A 41 -3.67 -4.82 2.13
N VAL A 42 -4.27 -4.68 0.95
CA VAL A 42 -5.48 -3.89 0.73
C VAL A 42 -6.61 -4.80 0.27
N PHE A 43 -7.69 -4.84 1.05
CA PHE A 43 -8.77 -5.81 0.85
C PHE A 43 -9.85 -5.30 -0.10
N SER A 44 -10.54 -6.24 -0.79
CA SER A 44 -11.69 -5.91 -1.64
C SER A 44 -12.83 -5.21 -0.90
N SER A 45 -12.98 -5.44 0.40
CA SER A 45 -13.97 -4.75 1.25
C SER A 45 -13.74 -3.25 1.32
N ASN A 46 -12.50 -2.81 1.13
CA ASN A 46 -12.12 -1.40 1.06
C ASN A 46 -12.08 -0.94 -0.41
N HIS A 47 -12.70 -1.70 -1.32
CA HIS A 47 -12.62 -1.46 -2.77
C HIS A 47 -11.18 -1.31 -3.28
N TYR A 48 -10.24 -2.03 -2.67
CA TYR A 48 -8.80 -1.93 -2.96
C TYR A 48 -8.21 -0.52 -2.79
N SER A 49 -8.86 0.35 -2.01
CA SER A 49 -8.44 1.73 -1.79
C SER A 49 -7.79 1.94 -0.43
N SER A 50 -7.05 3.04 -0.27
CA SER A 50 -6.65 3.57 1.03
C SER A 50 -7.88 3.80 1.91
N ALA A 51 -7.72 3.79 3.24
CA ALA A 51 -8.88 3.90 4.13
C ALA A 51 -9.65 5.23 3.99
N ASP A 52 -8.98 6.29 3.56
CA ASP A 52 -9.57 7.60 3.22
C ASP A 52 -10.09 7.70 1.77
N ASN A 53 -9.96 6.64 0.97
CA ASN A 53 -10.36 6.54 -0.44
C ASN A 53 -9.71 7.55 -1.38
N GLN A 54 -8.54 8.09 -1.04
CA GLN A 54 -7.79 9.01 -1.92
C GLN A 54 -7.00 8.28 -3.01
N PHE A 55 -6.76 6.97 -2.88
CA PHE A 55 -6.04 6.18 -3.88
C PHE A 55 -6.53 4.73 -3.96
N SER A 56 -6.60 4.19 -5.17
CA SER A 56 -6.90 2.77 -5.44
C SER A 56 -5.62 2.04 -5.81
N PHE A 57 -5.31 0.98 -5.06
CA PHE A 57 -4.17 0.08 -5.32
C PHE A 57 -4.46 -0.95 -6.41
N LYS A 58 -5.71 -1.04 -6.90
CA LYS A 58 -6.06 -1.89 -8.05
C LYS A 58 -5.70 -1.16 -9.34
N ILE A 59 -4.42 -1.14 -9.64
CA ILE A 59 -3.85 -0.56 -10.86
C ILE A 59 -3.75 -1.68 -11.88
N LEU A 60 -4.31 -1.45 -13.06
CA LEU A 60 -4.42 -2.44 -14.11
C LEU A 60 -3.83 -1.92 -15.41
N ASN A 61 -3.09 -2.78 -16.12
CA ASN A 61 -2.66 -2.52 -17.49
C ASN A 61 -3.81 -2.76 -18.50
N GLU A 62 -3.50 -2.58 -19.79
CA GLU A 62 -4.44 -2.76 -20.91
C GLU A 62 -5.05 -4.17 -20.95
N ASP A 63 -4.28 -5.19 -20.55
CA ASP A 63 -4.70 -6.60 -20.48
C ASP A 63 -5.44 -6.95 -19.18
N LYS A 64 -5.78 -5.94 -18.36
CA LYS A 64 -6.46 -6.09 -17.05
C LYS A 64 -5.65 -6.90 -16.03
N GLN A 65 -4.34 -6.97 -16.19
CA GLN A 65 -3.42 -7.53 -15.20
C GLN A 65 -2.98 -6.44 -14.22
N LEU A 66 -2.66 -6.83 -12.98
CA LEU A 66 -2.08 -5.88 -12.03
C LEU A 66 -0.75 -5.36 -12.57
N GLU A 67 -0.56 -4.04 -12.44
CA GLU A 67 0.64 -3.36 -12.91
C GLU A 67 1.10 -2.34 -11.87
N THR A 68 2.40 -2.33 -11.61
CA THR A 68 3.03 -1.37 -10.72
C THR A 68 3.05 0.03 -11.34
N PRO A 69 2.64 1.08 -10.61
CA PRO A 69 2.73 2.44 -11.11
C PRO A 69 4.17 2.94 -11.16
N ASP A 70 4.46 3.87 -12.07
CA ASP A 70 5.75 4.57 -12.16
C ASP A 70 5.72 5.95 -11.47
N PHE A 71 5.01 6.05 -10.34
CA PHE A 71 4.94 7.28 -9.55
C PHE A 71 5.01 6.97 -8.06
N ASN A 72 5.44 7.97 -7.29
CA ASN A 72 5.48 7.89 -5.84
C ASN A 72 4.13 8.22 -5.22
N LEU A 73 3.90 7.72 -4.01
CA LEU A 73 2.75 8.04 -3.20
C LEU A 73 3.17 8.74 -1.92
N ILE A 74 2.40 9.74 -1.48
CA ILE A 74 2.39 10.14 -0.08
C ILE A 74 1.41 9.22 0.63
N ALA A 75 1.90 8.39 1.55
CA ALA A 75 1.10 7.42 2.28
C ALA A 75 1.27 7.55 3.80
N LYS A 76 0.22 7.23 4.55
CA LYS A 76 0.23 7.18 6.02
C LYS A 76 -0.21 5.81 6.47
N PHE A 77 0.52 5.24 7.42
CA PHE A 77 0.28 3.89 7.93
C PHE A 77 -0.05 3.88 9.42
N ASP A 78 -0.77 2.85 9.82
CA ASP A 78 -1.03 2.50 11.22
C ASP A 78 -0.89 0.99 11.39
N ILE A 79 -0.89 0.50 12.63
CA ILE A 79 -0.86 -0.92 12.93
C ILE A 79 -2.24 -1.39 13.34
N THR A 80 -2.70 -2.46 12.72
CA THR A 80 -3.84 -3.21 13.22
C THR A 80 -3.55 -3.83 14.59
N LYS A 81 -4.60 -4.15 15.36
CA LYS A 81 -4.46 -4.84 16.66
C LYS A 81 -3.69 -6.16 16.59
N SER A 82 -3.66 -6.80 15.42
CA SER A 82 -2.95 -8.04 15.13
C SER A 82 -1.52 -7.85 14.62
N GLY A 83 -1.01 -6.61 14.55
CA GLY A 83 0.40 -6.32 14.22
C GLY A 83 0.69 -6.08 12.73
N TYR A 84 -0.31 -6.06 11.86
CA TYR A 84 -0.13 -5.80 10.42
C TYR A 84 -0.26 -4.31 10.09
N LEU A 85 0.50 -3.86 9.08
CA LEU A 85 0.37 -2.52 8.51
C LEU A 85 -0.99 -2.31 7.85
N LYS A 86 -1.58 -1.16 8.14
CA LYS A 86 -2.82 -0.65 7.56
C LYS A 86 -2.53 0.70 6.90
N CYS A 87 -2.77 0.81 5.60
CA CYS A 87 -2.75 2.09 4.90
C CYS A 87 -3.98 2.93 5.30
N LEU A 88 -3.74 4.05 5.97
CA LEU A 88 -4.78 5.01 6.38
C LEU A 88 -5.13 5.96 5.25
N SER A 89 -4.11 6.53 4.61
CA SER A 89 -4.24 7.42 3.46
C SER A 89 -3.15 7.13 2.46
N ALA A 90 -3.44 7.33 1.19
CA ALA A 90 -2.46 7.36 0.11
C ALA A 90 -2.95 8.30 -0.99
N ARG A 91 -2.05 9.09 -1.57
CA ARG A 91 -2.31 9.95 -2.73
C ARG A 91 -1.06 10.02 -3.61
N VAL A 92 -1.26 10.30 -4.89
CA VAL A 92 -0.15 10.52 -5.84
C VAL A 92 0.71 11.69 -5.36
N TYR A 93 2.02 11.50 -5.38
CA TYR A 93 2.99 12.57 -5.17
C TYR A 93 3.25 13.27 -6.51
N GLU A 94 2.74 14.50 -6.65
CA GLU A 94 2.95 15.38 -7.81
C GLU A 94 4.29 16.12 -7.75
#